data_AF-A0A645G1E7-F1
#
_entry.id   AF-A0A645G1E7-F1
#
_cell.length_a   1.000
_cell.length_b   1.000
_cell.length_c   1.000
_cell.angle_alpha   90.00
_cell.angle_beta   90.00
_cell.angle_gamma   90.00
#
_symmetry.space_group_name_H-M   'P 1'
#
loop_
_entity.id
_entity.type
_entity.pdbx_description
1 polymer ?
#
loop_
_entity_poly.entity_id
_entity_poly.type
_entity_poly.pdbx_seq_one_letter_code
_entity_poly.pdbx_strand_id
1 'polypeptide(L)'
;MDITPVVEEKAYIIDAHASQIYEWLPWINRNNDSIPQTQEGKIEYILREYVLKRGEIKEKDRPVVEKWYENRAKEVKTIEAFEICEFGRTVNDQDIRELFPIFHK
;
A
#
# COMPACT_ATOMS: atom_id res chain seq x y z
N MET A 1 -7.61 2.54 -1.03
CA MET A 1 -7.48 3.73 -0.18
C MET A 1 -6.29 4.55 -0.65
N ASP A 2 -6.41 5.86 -0.75
CA ASP A 2 -5.33 6.79 -1.04
C ASP A 2 -4.34 6.84 0.12
N ILE A 3 -3.10 6.47 -0.16
CA ILE A 3 -1.97 6.56 0.77
C ILE A 3 -0.90 7.56 0.28
N THR A 4 -1.17 8.29 -0.80
CA THR A 4 -0.30 9.36 -1.33
C THR A 4 0.24 10.30 -0.24
N PRO A 5 -0.57 10.79 0.73
CA PRO A 5 -0.05 11.71 1.75
C PRO A 5 0.81 11.06 2.84
N VAL A 6 0.88 9.72 2.89
CA VAL A 6 1.52 8.98 3.99
C VAL A 6 2.48 7.87 3.52
N VAL A 7 3.02 8.01 2.31
CA VAL A 7 3.90 6.99 1.72
C VAL A 7 5.19 6.78 2.52
N GLU A 8 5.71 7.83 3.17
CA GLU A 8 6.91 7.75 4.01
C GLU A 8 6.62 7.01 5.31
N GLU A 9 5.51 7.32 5.99
CA GLU A 9 5.06 6.60 7.19
C GLU A 9 4.82 5.12 6.91
N LYS A 10 4.26 4.79 5.73
CA LYS A 10 4.12 3.39 5.28
C LYS A 10 5.49 2.71 5.14
N ALA A 11 6.50 3.41 4.64
CA ALA A 11 7.86 2.88 4.55
C ALA A 11 8.46 2.62 5.95
N TYR A 12 8.30 3.56 6.89
CA TYR A 12 8.76 3.37 8.28
C TYR A 12 8.09 2.19 8.98
N ILE A 13 6.79 1.97 8.75
CA ILE A 13 6.07 0.81 9.30
C ILE A 13 6.68 -0.50 8.78
N ILE A 14 7.04 -0.56 7.49
CA ILE A 14 7.63 -1.76 6.90
C ILE A 14 9.08 -1.96 7.39
N ASP A 15 9.87 -0.89 7.50
CA ASP A 15 11.25 -0.89 8.02
C ASP A 15 11.34 -1.48 9.44
N ALA A 16 10.33 -1.20 10.27
CA ALA A 16 10.24 -1.76 11.62
C ALA A 16 10.20 -3.31 11.66
N HIS A 17 9.84 -3.97 10.56
CA HIS A 17 9.81 -5.43 10.44
C HIS A 17 11.16 -5.99 9.94
N ALA A 18 12.25 -5.64 10.61
CA ALA A 18 13.62 -5.88 10.15
C ALA A 18 13.93 -7.34 9.81
N SER A 19 13.53 -8.30 10.66
CA SER A 19 13.80 -9.73 10.41
C SER A 19 13.05 -10.26 9.19
N GLN A 20 11.82 -9.80 8.96
CA GLN A 20 11.05 -10.17 7.77
C GLN A 20 11.69 -9.57 6.50
N ILE A 21 11.97 -8.26 6.52
CA ILE A 21 12.36 -7.53 5.32
C ILE A 21 13.83 -7.74 4.93
N TYR A 22 14.73 -7.81 5.91
CA TYR A 22 16.18 -7.82 5.67
C TYR A 22 16.86 -9.17 5.87
N GLU A 23 16.20 -10.14 6.52
CA GLU A 23 16.78 -11.46 6.77
C GLU A 23 16.00 -12.55 6.02
N TRP A 24 14.71 -12.71 6.34
CA TRP A 24 13.90 -13.80 5.80
C TRP A 24 13.56 -13.65 4.31
N LEU A 25 13.03 -12.49 3.88
CA LEU A 25 12.65 -12.28 2.48
C LEU A 25 13.84 -12.40 1.50
N PRO A 26 15.02 -11.83 1.77
CA PRO A 26 16.20 -12.03 0.93
C PRO A 26 16.62 -13.50 0.85
N TRP A 27 16.62 -14.19 2.00
CA TRP A 27 16.97 -15.60 2.08
C TRP A 27 16.04 -16.49 1.25
N ILE A 28 14.71 -16.32 1.40
CA ILE A 28 13.74 -17.17 0.69
C ILE A 28 13.66 -16.85 -0.81
N ASN A 29 13.80 -15.58 -1.18
CA ASN A 29 13.78 -15.16 -2.58
C ASN A 29 15.08 -15.56 -3.32
N ARG A 30 16.08 -16.10 -2.62
CA ARG A 30 17.43 -16.38 -3.13
C ARG A 30 18.01 -15.16 -3.83
N ASN A 31 17.62 -13.97 -3.37
CA ASN A 31 18.02 -12.73 -3.97
C ASN A 31 19.25 -12.22 -3.22
N ASN A 32 20.37 -12.13 -3.94
CA ASN A 32 21.62 -11.56 -3.44
C ASN A 32 21.71 -10.05 -3.69
N ASP A 33 20.64 -9.40 -4.16
CA ASP A 33 20.59 -7.94 -4.28
C ASP A 33 21.03 -7.31 -2.96
N SER A 34 21.98 -6.38 -3.06
CA SER A 34 22.53 -5.74 -1.86
C SER A 34 21.44 -4.85 -1.24
N ILE A 35 20.85 -5.33 -0.16
CA ILE A 35 20.08 -4.46 0.73
C ILE A 35 21.00 -3.32 1.15
N PRO A 36 20.56 -2.05 1.00
CA PRO A 36 21.35 -0.91 1.43
C PRO A 36 21.74 -1.04 2.91
N GLN A 37 22.98 -0.66 3.23
CA GLN A 37 23.49 -0.79 4.60
C GLN A 37 23.15 0.43 5.46
N THR A 38 22.97 1.60 4.83
CA THR A 38 22.57 2.84 5.51
C THR A 38 21.07 2.83 5.81
N GLN A 39 20.67 3.50 6.89
CA GLN A 39 19.27 3.59 7.26
C GLN A 39 18.47 4.34 6.19
N GLU A 40 19.02 5.42 5.66
CA GLU A 40 18.39 6.22 4.60
C GLU A 40 18.17 5.38 3.34
N GLY A 41 19.17 4.59 2.95
CA GLY A 41 19.07 3.71 1.79
C GLY A 41 18.03 2.59 1.98
N LYS A 42 17.89 2.06 3.21
CA LYS A 42 16.87 1.07 3.54
C LYS A 42 15.46 1.64 3.42
N ILE A 43 15.23 2.84 3.94
CA ILE A 43 13.95 3.53 3.83
C ILE A 43 13.61 3.81 2.36
N GLU A 44 14.57 4.34 1.58
CA GLU A 44 14.36 4.58 0.14
C GLU A 44 14.05 3.29 -0.62
N TYR A 45 14.78 2.21 -0.32
CA TYR A 45 14.52 0.88 -0.89
C TYR A 45 13.10 0.39 -0.58
N ILE A 46 12.65 0.50 0.68
CA ILE A 46 11.30 0.11 1.08
C ILE A 46 10.25 0.98 0.41
N LEU A 47 10.43 2.31 0.44
CA LEU A 47 9.50 3.25 -0.17
C LEU A 47 9.30 2.89 -1.65
N ARG A 48 10.38 2.63 -2.38
CA ARG A 48 10.32 2.26 -3.79
C ARG A 48 9.69 0.87 -4.01
N GLU A 49 10.27 -0.17 -3.43
CA GLU A 49 9.92 -1.57 -3.77
C GLU A 49 8.66 -2.09 -3.09
N TYR A 50 8.34 -1.60 -1.90
CA TYR A 50 7.24 -2.12 -1.08
C TYR A 50 6.05 -1.17 -1.00
N VAL A 51 6.26 0.15 -1.09
CA VAL A 51 5.15 1.13 -1.01
C VAL A 51 4.72 1.57 -2.41
N LEU A 52 5.56 2.30 -3.14
CA LEU A 52 5.19 2.93 -4.41
C LEU A 52 4.90 1.90 -5.51
N LYS A 53 5.77 0.91 -5.68
CA LYS A 53 5.60 -0.13 -6.71
C LYS A 53 4.39 -1.02 -6.46
N ARG A 54 4.08 -1.31 -5.19
CA ARG A 54 2.92 -2.16 -4.84
C ARG A 54 1.62 -1.38 -4.81
N GLY A 55 1.68 -0.08 -4.48
CA GLY A 55 0.55 0.82 -4.48
C GLY A 55 0.32 1.54 -5.82
N GLU A 56 0.97 1.11 -6.90
CA GLU A 56 0.72 1.64 -8.24
C GLU A 56 -0.75 1.41 -8.63
N ILE A 57 -1.39 2.46 -9.15
CA ILE A 57 -2.78 2.41 -9.63
C ILE A 57 -2.80 1.75 -11.01
N LYS A 58 -3.34 0.54 -11.09
CA LYS A 58 -3.49 -0.18 -12.36
C LYS A 58 -4.81 0.21 -13.03
N GLU A 59 -4.94 -0.14 -14.31
CA GLU A 59 -6.15 0.17 -15.08
C GLU A 59 -7.42 -0.40 -14.44
N LYS A 60 -7.33 -1.60 -13.85
CA LYS A 60 -8.44 -2.23 -13.12
C LYS A 60 -8.86 -1.49 -11.84
N ASP A 61 -7.99 -0.68 -11.26
CA ASP A 61 -8.23 0.02 -10.00
C ASP A 61 -8.94 1.37 -10.24
N ARG A 62 -8.78 1.95 -11.45
CA ARG A 62 -9.32 3.27 -11.80
C ARG A 62 -10.81 3.43 -11.50
N PRO A 63 -11.71 2.50 -11.88
CA PRO A 63 -13.14 2.67 -11.62
C PRO A 63 -13.46 2.77 -10.11
N VAL A 64 -12.72 2.05 -9.27
CA VAL A 64 -12.90 2.06 -7.82
C VAL A 64 -12.34 3.34 -7.21
N VAL A 65 -11.17 3.81 -7.68
CA VAL A 65 -10.60 5.09 -7.25
C VAL A 65 -11.53 6.25 -7.62
N GLU A 66 -12.06 6.27 -8.84
CA GLU A 66 -13.03 7.28 -9.29
C GLU A 66 -14.32 7.24 -8.47
N LYS A 67 -14.85 6.05 -8.19
CA LYS A 67 -16.05 5.87 -7.34
C LYS A 67 -15.88 6.50 -5.95
N TRP A 68 -14.73 6.30 -5.30
CA TRP A 68 -14.54 6.68 -3.91
C TRP A 68 -13.91 8.06 -3.70
N TYR A 69 -13.21 8.59 -4.70
CA TYR A 69 -12.52 9.88 -4.59
C TYR A 69 -13.08 10.96 -5.53
N GLU A 70 -13.97 10.62 -6.46
CA GLU A 70 -14.66 11.54 -7.35
C GLU A 70 -13.72 12.57 -8.01
N ASN A 71 -13.92 13.86 -7.75
CA ASN A 71 -13.09 14.95 -8.27
C ASN A 71 -11.62 14.86 -7.81
N ARG A 72 -11.35 14.28 -6.65
CA ARG A 72 -10.00 14.07 -6.10
C ARG A 72 -9.31 12.84 -6.68
N ALA A 73 -9.97 12.00 -7.48
CA ALA A 73 -9.37 10.79 -8.04
C ALA A 73 -8.08 11.07 -8.83
N LYS A 74 -7.95 12.27 -9.44
CA LYS A 74 -6.75 12.70 -10.18
C LYS A 74 -5.56 13.04 -9.28
N GLU A 75 -5.80 13.31 -8.00
CA GLU A 75 -4.76 13.64 -7.02
C GLU A 75 -4.16 12.38 -6.38
N VAL A 76 -4.88 11.25 -6.45
CA VAL A 76 -4.45 9.96 -5.93
C VAL A 76 -3.32 9.40 -6.80
N LYS A 77 -2.15 9.17 -6.21
CA LYS A 77 -0.96 8.64 -6.90
C LYS A 77 -0.57 7.25 -6.42
N THR A 78 -0.87 6.91 -5.18
CA THR A 78 -0.52 5.62 -4.58
C THR A 78 -1.66 5.14 -3.71
N ILE A 79 -2.05 3.88 -3.91
CA ILE A 79 -3.17 3.26 -3.20
C ILE A 79 -2.76 2.05 -2.39
N GLU A 80 -3.45 1.82 -1.29
CA GLU A 80 -3.51 0.52 -0.63
C GLU A 80 -4.83 -0.16 -1.04
N ALA A 81 -4.72 -1.33 -1.67
CA ALA A 81 -5.86 -2.08 -2.17
C ALA A 81 -6.36 -3.08 -1.11
N PHE A 82 -7.69 -3.09 -0.90
CA PHE A 82 -8.37 -4.04 -0.04
C PHE A 82 -9.35 -4.84 -0.90
N GLU A 83 -9.48 -6.13 -0.60
CA GLU A 83 -10.39 -7.03 -1.28
C GLU A 83 -11.45 -7.54 -0.30
N ILE A 84 -12.69 -7.60 -0.76
CA ILE A 84 -13.78 -8.19 0.02
C ILE A 84 -13.62 -9.70 -0.03
N CYS A 85 -13.57 -10.34 1.14
CA CYS A 85 -13.44 -11.79 1.25
C CYS A 85 -14.64 -12.50 0.60
N GLU A 86 -14.36 -13.42 -0.33
CA GLU A 86 -15.37 -14.18 -1.08
C GLU A 86 -16.24 -15.09 -0.20
N PHE A 87 -15.71 -15.53 0.93
CA PHE A 87 -16.39 -16.43 1.87
C PHE A 87 -16.94 -15.72 3.11
N GLY A 88 -16.81 -14.39 3.17
CA GLY A 88 -17.27 -13.57 4.29
C GLY A 88 -18.74 -13.20 4.20
N ARG A 89 -19.17 -12.31 5.11
CA ARG A 89 -20.46 -11.62 4.98
C ARG A 89 -20.46 -10.76 3.71
N THR A 90 -21.62 -10.60 3.08
CA THR A 90 -21.77 -9.60 2.01
C THR A 90 -21.54 -8.20 2.59
N VAL A 91 -20.66 -7.44 1.94
CA VAL A 91 -20.26 -6.07 2.31
C VAL A 91 -20.80 -5.11 1.26
N ASN A 92 -21.52 -4.08 1.69
CA ASN A 92 -22.02 -3.01 0.81
C ASN A 92 -21.23 -1.70 1.01
N ASP A 93 -21.58 -0.65 0.27
CA ASP A 93 -20.89 0.64 0.35
C ASP A 93 -21.02 1.33 1.72
N GLN A 94 -22.13 1.12 2.43
CA GLN A 94 -22.33 1.65 3.78
C GLN A 94 -21.40 0.96 4.80
N ASP A 95 -21.23 -0.36 4.69
CA ASP A 95 -20.26 -1.11 5.50
C ASP A 95 -18.82 -0.61 5.27
N ILE A 96 -18.46 -0.32 4.02
CA ILE A 96 -17.12 0.19 3.68
C ILE A 96 -16.89 1.57 4.31
N ARG A 97 -17.90 2.45 4.30
CA ARG A 97 -17.82 3.78 4.93
C ARG A 97 -17.70 3.69 6.46
N GLU A 98 -18.30 2.68 7.07
CA GLU A 98 -18.15 2.42 8.50
C GLU A 98 -16.75 1.92 8.86
N LEU A 99 -16.17 1.02 8.04
CA LEU A 99 -14.82 0.51 8.24
C LEU A 99 -13.74 1.55 7.94
N PHE A 100 -13.97 2.41 6.94
CA PHE A 100 -13.02 3.38 6.45
C PHE A 100 -13.64 4.79 6.48
N PRO A 101 -13.61 5.47 7.64
CA PRO A 101 -14.27 6.77 7.84
C PRO A 101 -13.62 7.93 7.05
N ILE A 102 -12.64 7.64 6.20
CA ILE A 102 -12.06 8.57 5.23
C ILE A 102 -12.97 8.81 4.01
N PHE A 103 -13.92 7.90 3.75
CA PHE A 103 -14.90 8.01 2.68
C PHE A 103 -16.15 8.71 3.25
N HIS A 104 -16.07 10.02 3.42
CA HIS A 104 -17.21 10.83 3.88
C HIS A 104 -18.40 10.72 2.94
N LYS A 105 -19.62 10.83 3.50
CA LYS A 105 -20.88 10.78 2.76
C LYS A 105 -20.99 11.88 1.72
#